data_AF-A0A3L7TCC7-F1
#
_entry.id   AF-A0A3L7TCC7-F1
#
_cell.length_a   1.000
_cell.length_b   1.000
_cell.length_c   1.000
_cell.angle_alpha   90.00
_cell.angle_beta   90.00
_cell.angle_gamma   90.00
#
_symmetry.space_group_name_H-M   'P 1'
#
loop_
_entity.id
_entity.type
_entity.pdbx_description
1 polymer ?
#
loop_
_entity_poly.entity_id
_entity_poly.type
_entity_poly.pdbx_seq_one_letter_code
_entity_poly.pdbx_strand_id
1 'polypeptide(L)'
;MSVTNTAASSRASQASIVVARGSAPGRCVRAIVRASGPSLAHAFRHAFAHPLPATRCHEANRMMTAAGEIPCIVLWMPAPASFTGEDCLEALVPSNPVLLDAAVDALLASAAKQACAARHANAGEFAMRAFFNGRLELAAAEGLAAAIAATDDAELAAARMLASGALALEANAIADAAMQCLALVEVGIDFSDVEDVTAITPEALAPQLRALSLRLESISNQGAREDRASAVSRVVLFGPPNVGKSSLFNAIVGHERTVTADEIGTTRDAIVERVQFAKDITAGLIDVAGYAAKVVDGDPLAAVASQRALDEVRDADLVLMCDVAHQPMTELPQGVEGSRVLRVITKCDLATPCIVDAIFTSALASTGIDALKAQIARRLRRLPSRGAALSAVLPRQAAAIAEARALLIEAAVTTESEPRRTHWTRPEETASLLRAAIEALRPISGGFDADDVLGRVFARFCIGK
;
A
#
# COMPACT_ATOMS: atom_id res chain seq x y z
N MET A 1 27.43 7.58 -27.06
CA MET A 1 26.74 8.68 -27.79
C MET A 1 25.24 8.81 -27.46
N SER A 2 24.60 7.88 -26.73
CA SER A 2 23.20 8.02 -26.28
C SER A 2 23.04 8.82 -24.98
N VAL A 3 24.01 8.75 -24.05
CA VAL A 3 23.95 9.38 -22.71
C VAL A 3 23.84 10.92 -22.75
N THR A 4 24.43 11.57 -23.76
CA THR A 4 24.41 13.04 -23.90
C THR A 4 23.10 13.58 -24.47
N ASN A 5 22.30 12.74 -25.15
CA ASN A 5 21.05 13.17 -25.79
C ASN A 5 19.86 13.15 -24.80
N THR A 6 19.92 12.30 -23.77
CA THR A 6 18.85 12.10 -22.77
C THR A 6 18.86 13.14 -21.65
N ALA A 7 20.03 13.59 -21.20
CA ALA A 7 20.14 14.73 -20.29
C ALA A 7 19.61 16.04 -20.90
N ALA A 8 19.63 16.16 -22.24
CA ALA A 8 19.04 17.28 -22.97
C ALA A 8 17.51 17.18 -23.06
N SER A 9 16.96 15.96 -23.24
CA SER A 9 15.51 15.67 -23.23
C SER A 9 14.86 15.89 -21.86
N SER A 10 15.50 15.46 -20.77
CA SER A 10 15.00 15.66 -19.40
C SER A 10 15.11 17.11 -18.93
N ARG A 11 16.15 17.84 -19.36
CA ARG A 11 16.22 19.30 -19.17
C ARG A 11 15.19 20.06 -20.00
N ALA A 12 14.84 19.55 -21.19
CA ALA A 12 13.79 20.14 -22.02
C ALA A 12 12.39 19.95 -21.43
N SER A 13 12.12 18.86 -20.70
CA SER A 13 10.83 18.65 -20.02
C SER A 13 10.64 19.59 -18.81
N GLN A 14 11.74 19.92 -18.10
CA GLN A 14 11.78 20.91 -17.00
C GLN A 14 11.63 22.37 -17.47
N ALA A 15 11.81 22.66 -18.76
CA ALA A 15 11.65 24.02 -19.29
C ALA A 15 10.18 24.46 -19.46
N SER A 16 9.21 23.55 -19.25
CA SER A 16 7.78 23.83 -19.40
C SER A 16 7.05 23.94 -18.06
N ILE A 17 6.09 24.84 -18.00
CA ILE A 17 5.13 24.97 -16.90
C ILE A 17 4.11 23.84 -17.01
N VAL A 18 3.82 23.18 -15.88
CA VAL A 18 2.77 22.18 -15.80
C VAL A 18 1.64 22.62 -14.90
N VAL A 19 0.43 22.30 -15.31
CA VAL A 19 -0.81 22.64 -14.60
C VAL A 19 -1.65 21.39 -14.41
N ALA A 20 -2.25 21.21 -13.24
CA ALA A 20 -3.15 20.11 -12.95
C ALA A 20 -4.15 20.43 -11.84
N ARG A 21 -5.20 19.61 -11.73
CA ARG A 21 -6.07 19.59 -10.55
C ARG A 21 -5.34 18.82 -9.45
N GLY A 22 -5.23 19.40 -8.25
CA GLY A 22 -4.55 18.79 -7.09
C GLY A 22 -5.48 18.05 -6.13
N SER A 23 -6.80 18.16 -6.30
CA SER A 23 -7.81 17.54 -5.44
C SER A 23 -8.53 16.38 -6.12
N ALA A 24 -9.10 15.48 -5.31
CA ALA A 24 -9.94 14.38 -5.80
C ALA A 24 -11.13 14.91 -6.61
N PRO A 25 -11.59 14.18 -7.63
CA PRO A 25 -12.78 14.57 -8.39
C PRO A 25 -14.01 14.57 -7.49
N GLY A 26 -14.86 15.58 -7.62
CA GLY A 26 -16.09 15.68 -6.85
C GLY A 26 -16.54 17.12 -6.61
N ARG A 27 -17.70 17.25 -5.95
CA ARG A 27 -18.25 18.55 -5.53
C ARG A 27 -18.00 18.72 -4.04
N CYS A 28 -17.33 19.80 -3.66
CA CYS A 28 -17.06 20.17 -2.27
C CYS A 28 -16.78 21.68 -2.18
N VAL A 29 -16.53 22.19 -0.98
CA VAL A 29 -16.36 23.64 -0.75
C VAL A 29 -15.18 24.21 -1.55
N ARG A 30 -14.05 23.49 -1.64
CA ARG A 30 -12.85 23.93 -2.36
C ARG A 30 -12.10 22.76 -2.98
N ALA A 31 -11.49 23.01 -4.13
CA ALA A 31 -10.51 22.15 -4.77
C ALA A 31 -9.29 22.97 -5.19
N ILE A 32 -8.18 22.27 -5.36
CA ILE A 32 -6.88 22.86 -5.70
C ILE A 32 -6.65 22.73 -7.20
N VAL A 33 -6.27 23.83 -7.84
CA VAL A 33 -5.58 23.83 -9.13
C VAL A 33 -4.15 24.23 -8.86
N ARG A 34 -3.19 23.43 -9.31
CA ARG A 34 -1.77 23.63 -9.02
C ARG A 34 -0.96 23.80 -10.29
N ALA A 35 0.12 24.56 -10.20
CA ALA A 35 1.09 24.73 -11.26
C ALA A 35 2.52 24.71 -10.74
N SER A 36 3.46 24.20 -11.55
CA SER A 36 4.90 24.19 -11.28
C SER A 36 5.67 24.49 -12.54
N GLY A 37 6.77 25.21 -12.44
CA GLY A 37 7.68 25.46 -13.56
C GLY A 37 8.43 26.78 -13.42
N PRO A 38 9.14 27.21 -14.47
CA PRO A 38 9.90 28.45 -14.43
C PRO A 38 8.99 29.68 -14.53
N SER A 39 9.34 30.75 -13.79
CA SER A 39 8.80 32.10 -13.96
C SER A 39 7.26 32.19 -13.89
N LEU A 40 6.62 31.48 -12.95
CA LEU A 40 5.15 31.45 -12.87
C LEU A 40 4.53 32.84 -12.62
N ALA A 41 5.21 33.71 -11.87
CA ALA A 41 4.78 35.09 -11.66
C ALA A 41 4.65 35.88 -12.98
N HIS A 42 5.58 35.65 -13.92
CA HIS A 42 5.50 36.23 -15.26
C HIS A 42 4.39 35.58 -16.07
N ALA A 43 4.36 34.24 -16.13
CA ALA A 43 3.42 33.48 -16.95
C ALA A 43 1.95 33.72 -16.57
N PHE A 44 1.66 33.91 -15.28
CA PHE A 44 0.31 34.05 -14.74
C PHE A 44 -0.09 35.47 -14.37
N ARG A 45 0.67 36.48 -14.80
CA ARG A 45 0.42 37.89 -14.49
C ARG A 45 -1.00 38.40 -14.85
N HIS A 46 -1.67 37.74 -15.79
CA HIS A 46 -3.01 38.08 -16.27
C HIS A 46 -4.08 37.04 -15.89
N ALA A 47 -3.68 35.94 -15.27
CA ALA A 47 -4.61 34.91 -14.79
C ALA A 47 -5.29 35.32 -13.48
N PHE A 48 -4.77 36.33 -12.76
CA PHE A 48 -5.25 36.77 -11.46
C PHE A 48 -5.50 38.28 -11.44
N ALA A 49 -6.47 38.72 -10.64
CA ALA A 49 -6.78 40.13 -10.44
C ALA A 49 -5.64 40.88 -9.71
N HIS A 50 -4.95 40.20 -8.79
CA HIS A 50 -3.73 40.69 -8.16
C HIS A 50 -2.53 39.85 -8.60
N PRO A 51 -1.39 40.48 -8.97
CA PRO A 51 -0.21 39.77 -9.42
C PRO A 51 0.43 38.96 -8.28
N LEU A 52 1.07 37.83 -8.63
CA LEU A 52 1.79 37.02 -7.65
C LEU A 52 2.98 37.81 -7.06
N PRO A 53 3.12 37.88 -5.72
CA PRO A 53 4.18 38.67 -5.09
C PRO A 53 5.56 38.01 -5.24
N ALA A 54 6.63 38.75 -4.93
CA ALA A 54 7.99 38.20 -4.99
C ALA A 54 8.29 37.17 -3.87
N THR A 55 7.54 37.24 -2.77
CA THR A 55 7.75 36.41 -1.57
C THR A 55 6.64 35.38 -1.41
N ARG A 56 6.95 34.24 -0.78
CA ARG A 56 5.94 33.23 -0.41
C ARG A 56 4.76 33.88 0.33
N CYS A 57 3.54 33.60 -0.11
CA CYS A 57 2.33 34.14 0.53
C CYS A 57 1.14 33.17 0.45
N HIS A 58 0.12 33.48 1.24
CA HIS A 58 -1.24 33.00 1.02
C HIS A 58 -2.20 34.19 1.06
N GLU A 59 -2.98 34.39 0.01
CA GLU A 59 -3.86 35.57 -0.09
C GLU A 59 -5.14 35.27 -0.87
N ALA A 60 -6.20 36.04 -0.58
CA ALA A 60 -7.42 36.01 -1.37
C ALA A 60 -7.17 36.71 -2.71
N ASN A 61 -7.63 36.08 -3.80
CA ASN A 61 -7.47 36.60 -5.15
C ASN A 61 -8.70 36.22 -5.99
N ARG A 62 -8.74 36.67 -7.24
CA ARG A 62 -9.75 36.30 -8.22
C ARG A 62 -9.05 35.83 -9.49
N MET A 63 -9.37 34.63 -9.93
CA MET A 63 -8.87 34.08 -11.18
C MET A 63 -9.74 34.53 -12.35
N MET A 64 -9.12 35.05 -13.39
CA MET A 64 -9.78 35.58 -14.58
C MET A 64 -9.96 34.46 -15.60
N THR A 65 -11.19 33.95 -15.75
CA THR A 65 -11.49 32.84 -16.67
C THR A 65 -12.48 33.25 -17.75
N ALA A 66 -12.63 32.42 -18.78
CA ALA A 66 -13.66 32.62 -19.81
C ALA A 66 -15.10 32.52 -19.25
N ALA A 67 -15.29 31.83 -18.13
CA ALA A 67 -16.58 31.71 -17.44
C ALA A 67 -16.86 32.89 -16.48
N GLY A 68 -15.93 33.84 -16.36
CA GLY A 68 -15.99 34.95 -15.42
C GLY A 68 -14.93 34.86 -14.32
N GLU A 69 -15.06 35.73 -13.32
CA GLU A 69 -14.14 35.78 -12.18
C GLU A 69 -14.45 34.66 -11.19
N ILE A 70 -13.43 33.85 -10.88
CA ILE A 70 -13.53 32.80 -9.87
C ILE A 70 -12.81 33.27 -8.60
N PRO A 71 -13.50 33.44 -7.46
CA PRO A 71 -12.83 33.76 -6.21
C PRO A 71 -11.95 32.60 -5.77
N CYS A 72 -10.71 32.89 -5.37
CA CYS A 72 -9.74 31.88 -4.99
C CYS A 72 -8.87 32.33 -3.81
N ILE A 73 -8.23 31.36 -3.15
CA ILE A 73 -7.09 31.63 -2.27
C ILE A 73 -5.86 31.10 -2.99
N VAL A 74 -4.87 31.97 -3.19
CA VAL A 74 -3.60 31.62 -3.82
C VAL A 74 -2.59 31.29 -2.73
N LEU A 75 -1.95 30.14 -2.82
CA LEU A 75 -0.70 29.82 -2.13
C LEU A 75 0.43 29.91 -3.15
N TRP A 76 1.30 30.90 -2.94
CA TRP A 76 2.43 31.15 -3.80
C TRP A 76 3.72 30.72 -3.10
N MET A 77 4.51 29.87 -3.78
CA MET A 77 5.74 29.28 -3.26
C MET A 77 6.85 29.46 -4.30
N PRO A 78 7.56 30.60 -4.29
CA PRO A 78 8.66 30.83 -5.23
C PRO A 78 9.82 29.84 -4.99
N ALA A 79 10.52 29.48 -6.06
CA ALA A 79 11.72 28.66 -5.99
C ALA A 79 12.78 29.27 -5.04
N PRO A 80 13.64 28.45 -4.39
CA PRO A 80 13.65 26.98 -4.38
C PRO A 80 12.74 26.39 -3.29
N ALA A 81 12.04 27.24 -2.52
CA ALA A 81 11.29 26.84 -1.35
C ALA A 81 9.88 26.35 -1.71
N SER A 82 9.80 25.28 -2.49
CA SER A 82 8.53 24.65 -2.89
C SER A 82 8.62 23.12 -2.84
N PHE A 83 7.51 22.46 -3.17
CA PHE A 83 7.46 20.99 -3.29
C PHE A 83 8.36 20.49 -4.41
N THR A 84 8.23 21.05 -5.61
CA THR A 84 9.02 20.64 -6.77
C THR A 84 10.43 21.23 -6.79
N GLY A 85 10.70 22.26 -5.99
CA GLY A 85 11.95 23.04 -6.05
C GLY A 85 11.92 24.15 -7.11
N GLU A 86 10.88 24.21 -7.93
CA GLU A 86 10.61 25.28 -8.89
C GLU A 86 9.63 26.29 -8.28
N ASP A 87 9.22 27.32 -9.04
CA ASP A 87 8.06 28.10 -8.63
C ASP A 87 6.84 27.18 -8.58
N CYS A 88 6.08 27.24 -7.48
CA CYS A 88 4.84 26.51 -7.30
C CYS A 88 3.69 27.45 -6.95
N LEU A 89 2.55 27.20 -7.56
CA LEU A 89 1.30 27.89 -7.30
C LEU A 89 0.22 26.87 -6.96
N GLU A 90 -0.54 27.09 -5.89
CA GLU A 90 -1.77 26.36 -5.60
C GLU A 90 -2.93 27.34 -5.42
N ALA A 91 -3.93 27.27 -6.29
CA ALA A 91 -5.14 28.07 -6.23
C ALA A 91 -6.30 27.23 -5.70
N LEU A 92 -6.82 27.60 -4.52
CA LEU A 92 -8.01 27.00 -3.93
C LEU A 92 -9.25 27.70 -4.47
N VAL A 93 -9.94 27.04 -5.40
CA VAL A 93 -11.16 27.50 -6.06
C VAL A 93 -12.37 26.68 -5.59
N PRO A 94 -13.62 27.17 -5.75
CA PRO A 94 -14.81 26.34 -5.51
C PRO A 94 -14.76 25.03 -6.31
N SER A 95 -15.03 23.88 -5.67
CA SER A 95 -14.94 22.59 -6.36
C SER A 95 -16.18 22.31 -7.19
N ASN A 96 -16.13 22.76 -8.45
CA ASN A 96 -17.06 22.41 -9.50
C ASN A 96 -16.24 22.00 -10.73
N PRO A 97 -16.52 20.85 -11.38
CA PRO A 97 -15.74 20.39 -12.53
C PRO A 97 -15.57 21.44 -13.64
N VAL A 98 -16.63 22.19 -13.95
CA VAL A 98 -16.60 23.24 -14.99
C VAL A 98 -15.72 24.41 -14.58
N LEU A 99 -15.78 24.81 -13.30
CA LEU A 99 -14.92 25.89 -12.79
C LEU A 99 -13.45 25.46 -12.71
N LEU A 100 -13.18 24.19 -12.39
CA LEU A 100 -11.83 23.64 -12.36
C LEU A 100 -11.22 23.57 -13.77
N ASP A 101 -12.00 23.18 -14.77
CA ASP A 101 -11.59 23.25 -16.18
C ASP A 101 -11.29 24.68 -16.61
N ALA A 102 -12.23 25.60 -16.36
CA ALA A 102 -12.04 27.02 -16.67
C ALA A 102 -10.81 27.63 -15.99
N ALA A 103 -10.50 27.19 -14.76
CA ALA A 103 -9.31 27.62 -14.03
C ALA A 103 -8.01 27.10 -14.65
N VAL A 104 -7.96 25.82 -15.04
CA VAL A 104 -6.80 25.25 -15.73
C VAL A 104 -6.60 25.92 -17.09
N ASP A 105 -7.66 26.09 -17.86
CA ASP A 105 -7.63 26.76 -19.17
C ASP A 105 -7.15 28.20 -19.05
N ALA A 106 -7.57 28.93 -18.00
CA ALA A 106 -7.13 30.29 -17.74
C ALA A 106 -5.61 30.37 -17.48
N LEU A 107 -5.05 29.43 -16.72
CA LEU A 107 -3.60 29.37 -16.48
C LEU A 107 -2.84 29.07 -17.77
N LEU A 108 -3.27 28.08 -18.55
CA LEU A 108 -2.66 27.73 -19.83
C LEU A 108 -2.73 28.89 -20.83
N ALA A 109 -3.89 29.54 -20.94
CA ALA A 109 -4.09 30.70 -21.81
C ALA A 109 -3.26 31.91 -21.38
N SER A 110 -3.12 32.15 -20.07
CA SER A 110 -2.25 33.22 -19.55
C SER A 110 -0.78 32.96 -19.92
N ALA A 111 -0.29 31.74 -19.71
CA ALA A 111 1.08 31.38 -20.07
C ALA A 111 1.34 31.52 -21.58
N ALA A 112 0.40 31.08 -22.43
CA ALA A 112 0.48 31.25 -23.87
C ALA A 112 0.56 32.74 -24.28
N LYS A 113 -0.23 33.63 -23.65
CA LYS A 113 -0.16 35.09 -23.87
C LYS A 113 1.20 35.70 -23.48
N GLN A 114 1.96 35.02 -22.62
CA GLN A 114 3.29 35.43 -22.19
C GLN A 114 4.41 34.68 -22.93
N ALA A 115 4.08 33.98 -24.03
CA ALA A 115 5.02 33.14 -24.77
C ALA A 115 5.77 32.12 -23.89
N CYS A 116 5.14 31.69 -22.80
CA CYS A 116 5.66 30.66 -21.90
C CYS A 116 5.08 29.29 -22.31
N ALA A 117 5.93 28.28 -22.41
CA ALA A 117 5.47 26.92 -22.66
C ALA A 117 4.74 26.37 -21.42
N ALA A 118 3.45 26.11 -21.54
CA ALA A 118 2.64 25.51 -20.48
C ALA A 118 1.78 24.37 -21.03
N ARG A 119 1.57 23.34 -20.22
CA ARG A 119 0.76 22.17 -20.57
C ARG A 119 0.13 21.52 -19.34
N HIS A 120 -0.76 20.56 -19.57
CA HIS A 120 -1.19 19.67 -18.51
C HIS A 120 -0.02 18.85 -17.97
N ALA A 121 -0.01 18.65 -16.66
CA ALA A 121 0.93 17.74 -16.01
C ALA A 121 0.59 16.29 -16.37
N ASN A 122 1.61 15.46 -16.53
CA ASN A 122 1.45 14.02 -16.57
C ASN A 122 1.23 13.46 -15.16
N ALA A 123 0.81 12.20 -15.08
CA ALA A 123 0.75 11.43 -13.84
C ALA A 123 2.12 11.41 -13.14
N GLY A 124 2.17 11.76 -11.85
CA GLY A 124 3.40 11.74 -11.04
C GLY A 124 4.39 12.85 -11.33
N GLU A 125 4.08 13.79 -12.22
CA GLU A 125 5.07 14.74 -12.73
C GLU A 125 5.55 15.76 -11.67
N PHE A 126 4.71 16.14 -10.71
CA PHE A 126 5.16 17.06 -9.65
C PHE A 126 6.15 16.36 -8.71
N ALA A 127 5.86 15.13 -8.30
CA ALA A 127 6.77 14.32 -7.48
C ALA A 127 8.07 13.97 -8.24
N MET A 128 7.98 13.69 -9.55
CA MET A 128 9.13 13.51 -10.43
C MET A 128 10.03 14.75 -10.47
N ARG A 129 9.45 15.94 -10.62
CA ARG A 129 10.20 17.20 -10.60
C ARG A 129 10.86 17.43 -9.25
N ALA A 130 10.14 17.16 -8.16
CA ALA A 130 10.69 17.20 -6.81
C ALA A 130 11.91 16.27 -6.65
N PHE A 131 11.84 15.06 -7.22
CA PHE A 131 12.95 14.11 -7.22
C PHE A 131 14.18 14.65 -7.95
N PHE A 132 14.03 15.11 -9.20
CA PHE A 132 15.17 15.63 -9.96
C PHE A 132 15.78 16.92 -9.39
N ASN A 133 14.99 17.71 -8.67
CA ASN A 133 15.46 18.91 -8.00
C ASN A 133 15.99 18.63 -6.58
N GLY A 134 16.15 17.36 -6.19
CA GLY A 134 16.68 16.95 -4.89
C GLY A 134 15.79 17.32 -3.71
N ARG A 135 14.49 17.54 -3.95
CA ARG A 135 13.49 17.86 -2.92
C ARG A 135 12.80 16.62 -2.35
N LEU A 136 12.86 15.50 -3.08
CA LEU A 136 12.20 14.26 -2.73
C LEU A 136 13.12 13.08 -3.07
N GLU A 137 13.44 12.23 -2.10
CA GLU A 137 14.17 10.99 -2.37
C GLU A 137 13.25 9.91 -2.95
N LEU A 138 13.81 8.91 -3.64
CA LEU A 138 13.00 7.88 -4.31
C LEU A 138 12.11 7.10 -3.32
N ALA A 139 12.65 6.70 -2.17
CA ALA A 139 11.91 6.01 -1.13
C ALA A 139 10.75 6.87 -0.59
N ALA A 140 11.00 8.17 -0.40
CA ALA A 140 9.97 9.14 -0.01
C ALA A 140 8.88 9.31 -1.08
N ALA A 141 9.25 9.28 -2.37
CA ALA A 141 8.28 9.29 -3.46
C ALA A 141 7.40 8.03 -3.47
N GLU A 142 8.01 6.85 -3.37
CA GLU A 142 7.28 5.57 -3.31
C GLU A 142 6.36 5.50 -2.09
N GLY A 143 6.85 5.91 -0.92
CA GLY A 143 6.06 5.99 0.31
C GLY A 143 4.90 7.00 0.21
N LEU A 144 5.11 8.14 -0.46
CA LEU A 144 4.04 9.11 -0.73
C LEU A 144 2.93 8.49 -1.59
N ALA A 145 3.28 7.81 -2.69
CA ALA A 145 2.29 7.12 -3.53
C ALA A 145 1.52 6.05 -2.74
N ALA A 146 2.24 5.21 -1.98
CA ALA A 146 1.63 4.18 -1.15
C ALA A 146 0.68 4.77 -0.11
N ALA A 147 1.06 5.87 0.55
CA ALA A 147 0.23 6.52 1.57
C ALA A 147 -1.07 7.11 1.01
N ILE A 148 -1.05 7.55 -0.25
CA ILE A 148 -2.24 8.08 -0.94
C ILE A 148 -3.17 6.95 -1.36
N ALA A 149 -2.60 5.81 -1.76
CA ALA A 149 -3.36 4.64 -2.19
C ALA A 149 -3.89 3.80 -1.00
N ALA A 150 -3.33 3.98 0.19
CA ALA A 150 -3.68 3.23 1.38
C ALA A 150 -5.19 3.34 1.71
N THR A 151 -5.80 2.20 1.95
CA THR A 151 -7.21 2.01 2.27
C THR A 151 -7.45 1.66 3.73
N ASP A 152 -6.39 1.26 4.45
CA ASP A 152 -6.42 0.96 5.88
C ASP A 152 -5.16 1.44 6.64
N ASP A 153 -5.19 1.30 7.97
CA ASP A 153 -4.11 1.77 8.85
C ASP A 153 -2.81 0.98 8.68
N ALA A 154 -2.89 -0.28 8.26
CA ALA A 154 -1.71 -1.13 8.04
C ALA A 154 -1.01 -0.73 6.74
N GLU A 155 -1.75 -0.50 5.65
CA GLU A 155 -1.22 0.04 4.40
C GLU A 155 -0.58 1.42 4.60
N LEU A 156 -1.16 2.26 5.47
CA LEU A 156 -0.60 3.56 5.82
C LEU A 156 0.70 3.43 6.66
N ALA A 157 0.78 2.47 7.57
CA ALA A 157 1.99 2.17 8.33
C ALA A 157 3.12 1.68 7.41
N ALA A 158 2.82 0.74 6.51
CA ALA A 158 3.75 0.25 5.51
C ALA A 158 4.25 1.38 4.59
N ALA A 159 3.37 2.28 4.15
CA ALA A 159 3.73 3.45 3.37
C ALA A 159 4.72 4.40 4.10
N ARG A 160 4.56 4.57 5.43
CA ARG A 160 5.50 5.36 6.25
C ARG A 160 6.86 4.71 6.37
N MET A 161 6.92 3.39 6.52
CA MET A 161 8.18 2.64 6.52
C MET A 161 8.91 2.79 5.19
N LEU A 162 8.20 2.69 4.06
CA LEU A 162 8.76 2.97 2.73
C LEU A 162 9.31 4.40 2.64
N ALA A 163 8.51 5.38 3.08
CA ALA A 163 8.91 6.79 3.04
C ALA A 163 10.15 7.11 3.90
N SER A 164 10.42 6.32 4.94
CA SER A 164 11.55 6.51 5.85
C SER A 164 12.91 6.16 5.25
N GLY A 165 12.94 5.45 4.11
CA GLY A 165 14.18 4.97 3.49
C GLY A 165 14.89 3.85 4.26
N ALA A 166 14.35 3.38 5.40
CA ALA A 166 14.96 2.34 6.23
C ALA A 166 15.24 1.05 5.45
N LEU A 167 14.32 0.66 4.56
CA LEU A 167 14.49 -0.50 3.68
C LEU A 167 15.67 -0.33 2.71
N ALA A 168 15.82 0.85 2.12
CA ALA A 168 16.90 1.15 1.20
C ALA A 168 18.25 1.18 1.93
N LEU A 169 18.30 1.73 3.15
CA LEU A 169 19.50 1.74 3.99
C LEU A 169 19.97 0.32 4.32
N GLU A 170 19.06 -0.56 4.74
CA GLU A 170 19.41 -1.93 5.09
C GLU A 170 19.79 -2.74 3.83
N ALA A 171 19.08 -2.55 2.70
CA ALA A 171 19.44 -3.18 1.44
C ALA A 171 20.81 -2.73 0.93
N ASN A 172 21.15 -1.45 1.06
CA ASN A 172 22.48 -0.91 0.75
C ASN A 172 23.55 -1.56 1.64
N ALA A 173 23.33 -1.63 2.95
CA ALA A 173 24.28 -2.26 3.87
C ALA A 173 24.53 -3.74 3.56
N ILE A 174 23.52 -4.46 3.06
CA ILE A 174 23.66 -5.86 2.63
C ILE A 174 24.39 -5.94 1.29
N ALA A 175 24.08 -5.08 0.33
CA ALA A 175 24.76 -5.01 -0.97
C ALA A 175 26.25 -4.70 -0.80
N ASP A 176 26.60 -3.75 0.07
CA ASP A 176 27.99 -3.39 0.39
C ASP A 176 28.76 -4.57 1.00
N ALA A 177 28.14 -5.28 1.94
CA ALA A 177 28.75 -6.47 2.54
C ALA A 177 28.92 -7.62 1.53
N ALA A 178 27.94 -7.82 0.63
CA ALA A 178 28.06 -8.79 -0.46
C ALA A 178 29.17 -8.39 -1.45
N MET A 179 29.34 -7.08 -1.73
CA MET A 179 30.41 -6.56 -2.58
C MET A 179 31.79 -6.78 -1.94
N GLN A 180 31.91 -6.61 -0.62
CA GLN A 180 33.14 -6.93 0.11
C GLN A 180 33.47 -8.42 0.02
N CYS A 181 32.47 -9.31 0.16
CA CYS A 181 32.65 -10.74 -0.04
C CYS A 181 33.12 -11.04 -1.47
N LEU A 182 32.47 -10.46 -2.47
CA LEU A 182 32.83 -10.63 -3.88
C LEU A 182 34.28 -10.20 -4.14
N ALA A 183 34.71 -9.04 -3.61
CA ALA A 183 36.08 -8.57 -3.77
C ALA A 183 37.10 -9.57 -3.22
N LEU A 184 36.82 -10.20 -2.07
CA LEU A 184 37.69 -11.22 -1.49
C LEU A 184 37.73 -12.51 -2.33
N VAL A 185 36.64 -12.88 -2.98
CA VAL A 185 36.60 -14.02 -3.92
C VAL A 185 37.41 -13.70 -5.18
N GLU A 186 37.20 -12.53 -5.78
CA GLU A 186 37.90 -12.09 -7.00
C GLU A 186 39.41 -12.00 -6.79
N VAL A 187 39.86 -11.53 -5.63
CA VAL A 187 41.29 -11.55 -5.26
C VAL A 187 41.84 -12.99 -5.26
N GLY A 188 41.05 -13.98 -4.80
CA GLY A 188 41.45 -15.39 -4.85
C GLY A 188 41.48 -15.99 -6.26
N ILE A 189 40.66 -15.46 -7.18
CA ILE A 189 40.66 -15.87 -8.59
C ILE A 189 41.87 -15.26 -9.30
N ASP A 190 42.03 -13.94 -9.21
CA ASP A 190 43.02 -13.15 -9.96
C ASP A 190 44.47 -13.42 -9.50
N PHE A 191 44.68 -13.81 -8.25
CA PHE A 191 46.00 -13.99 -7.64
C PHE A 191 46.25 -15.39 -7.09
N SER A 192 45.60 -16.40 -7.67
CA SER A 192 45.72 -17.82 -7.27
C SER A 192 47.16 -18.38 -7.33
N ASP A 193 48.06 -17.75 -8.11
CA ASP A 193 49.46 -18.16 -8.29
C ASP A 193 50.47 -17.41 -7.40
N VAL A 194 50.03 -16.51 -6.50
CA VAL A 194 50.90 -15.66 -5.69
C VAL A 194 50.93 -16.11 -4.23
N GLU A 195 52.10 -16.49 -3.71
CA GLU A 195 52.28 -17.10 -2.37
C GLU A 195 51.94 -16.18 -1.18
N ASP A 196 51.71 -14.87 -1.40
CA ASP A 196 51.48 -13.86 -0.34
C ASP A 196 50.07 -13.23 -0.33
N VAL A 197 49.11 -13.76 -1.09
CA VAL A 197 47.74 -13.24 -1.10
C VAL A 197 46.81 -14.13 -0.25
N THR A 198 46.36 -13.61 0.89
CA THR A 198 45.35 -14.27 1.73
C THR A 198 43.96 -14.10 1.11
N ALA A 199 43.61 -15.00 0.19
CA ALA A 199 42.24 -15.18 -0.27
C ALA A 199 41.32 -15.62 0.88
N ILE A 200 40.04 -15.22 0.85
CA ILE A 200 39.07 -15.75 1.80
C ILE A 200 38.88 -17.25 1.57
N THR A 201 38.85 -18.04 2.64
CA THR A 201 38.57 -19.47 2.51
C THR A 201 37.06 -19.73 2.43
N PRO A 202 36.62 -20.81 1.77
CA PRO A 202 35.22 -21.21 1.74
C PRO A 202 34.59 -21.31 3.15
N GLU A 203 35.34 -21.82 4.14
CA GLU A 203 34.89 -21.94 5.52
C GLU A 203 34.65 -20.58 6.20
N ALA A 204 35.38 -19.54 5.80
CA ALA A 204 35.22 -18.18 6.30
C ALA A 204 34.13 -17.40 5.54
N LEU A 205 33.90 -17.72 4.26
CA LEU A 205 32.93 -17.04 3.41
C LEU A 205 31.50 -17.53 3.64
N ALA A 206 31.26 -18.85 3.68
CA ALA A 206 29.92 -19.41 3.77
C ALA A 206 29.09 -18.87 4.96
N PRO A 207 29.64 -18.72 6.18
CA PRO A 207 28.91 -18.13 7.31
C PRO A 207 28.50 -16.67 7.06
N GLN A 208 29.33 -15.89 6.35
CA GLN A 208 29.03 -14.50 6.01
C GLN A 208 27.85 -14.42 5.03
N LEU A 209 27.85 -15.27 3.99
CA LEU A 209 26.74 -15.36 3.03
C LEU A 209 25.42 -15.77 3.69
N ARG A 210 25.47 -16.75 4.60
CA ARG A 210 24.30 -17.13 5.41
C ARG A 210 23.80 -15.96 6.27
N ALA A 211 24.70 -15.24 6.94
CA ALA A 211 24.33 -14.08 7.75
C ALA A 211 23.61 -13.01 6.91
N LEU A 212 24.09 -12.72 5.70
CA LEU A 212 23.43 -11.79 4.78
C LEU A 212 22.04 -12.28 4.35
N SER A 213 21.89 -13.57 4.03
CA SER A 213 20.57 -14.15 3.69
C SER A 213 19.56 -14.06 4.85
N LEU A 214 20.01 -14.24 6.09
CA LEU A 214 19.19 -14.14 7.30
C LEU A 214 18.79 -12.70 7.59
N ARG A 215 19.67 -11.73 7.31
CA ARG A 215 19.32 -10.30 7.37
C ARG A 215 18.21 -9.97 6.38
N LEU A 216 18.31 -10.39 5.11
CA LEU A 216 17.24 -10.21 4.12
C LEU A 216 15.92 -10.88 4.55
N GLU A 217 15.99 -12.08 5.12
CA GLU A 217 14.82 -12.77 5.67
C GLU A 217 14.19 -11.98 6.83
N SER A 218 15.01 -11.37 7.69
CA SER A 218 14.52 -10.55 8.79
C SER A 218 13.78 -9.32 8.30
N ILE A 219 14.21 -8.69 7.20
CA ILE A 219 13.52 -7.55 6.57
C ILE A 219 12.14 -7.98 6.07
N SER A 220 12.07 -9.11 5.34
CA SER A 220 10.79 -9.67 4.88
C SER A 220 9.86 -10.02 6.05
N ASN A 221 10.42 -10.48 7.17
CA ASN A 221 9.65 -10.88 8.35
C ASN A 221 9.33 -9.72 9.30
N GLN A 222 10.10 -8.63 9.32
CA GLN A 222 9.86 -7.43 10.15
C GLN A 222 8.68 -6.63 9.63
N GLY A 223 8.56 -6.42 8.31
CA GLY A 223 7.34 -5.85 7.72
C GLY A 223 6.12 -6.66 8.12
N ALA A 224 6.22 -8.00 8.04
CA ALA A 224 5.17 -8.89 8.50
C ALA A 224 4.92 -8.87 10.02
N ARG A 225 5.84 -8.38 10.87
CA ARG A 225 5.67 -8.29 12.34
C ARG A 225 5.10 -6.95 12.78
N GLU A 226 5.41 -5.86 12.09
CA GLU A 226 4.87 -4.52 12.36
C GLU A 226 3.45 -4.36 11.78
N ASP A 227 3.17 -4.96 10.61
CA ASP A 227 1.81 -5.08 10.02
C ASP A 227 0.83 -5.84 10.94
N ARG A 228 1.33 -6.84 11.69
CA ARG A 228 0.55 -7.69 12.62
C ARG A 228 0.01 -6.96 13.84
N ALA A 229 0.57 -5.81 14.17
CA ALA A 229 0.09 -4.97 15.27
C ALA A 229 -1.03 -4.01 14.84
N SER A 230 -1.21 -3.78 13.52
CA SER A 230 -2.10 -2.74 12.97
C SER A 230 -3.35 -3.26 12.23
N ALA A 231 -3.39 -4.52 11.78
CA ALA A 231 -4.56 -5.08 11.10
C ALA A 231 -5.66 -5.49 12.10
N VAL A 232 -6.88 -4.96 11.91
CA VAL A 232 -8.06 -5.28 12.73
C VAL A 232 -8.60 -6.66 12.33
N SER A 233 -8.72 -7.60 13.28
CA SER A 233 -9.16 -8.98 12.98
C SER A 233 -10.56 -9.04 12.36
N ARG A 234 -10.81 -10.01 11.47
CA ARG A 234 -12.10 -10.22 10.78
C ARG A 234 -12.94 -11.30 11.45
N VAL A 235 -14.16 -10.94 11.86
CA VAL A 235 -15.15 -11.85 12.47
C VAL A 235 -16.36 -11.97 11.53
N VAL A 236 -16.60 -13.16 11.00
CA VAL A 236 -17.63 -13.41 9.98
C VAL A 236 -18.81 -14.19 10.56
N LEU A 237 -20.04 -13.70 10.37
CA LEU A 237 -21.28 -14.42 10.68
C LEU A 237 -21.66 -15.33 9.51
N PHE A 238 -21.70 -16.64 9.75
CA PHE A 238 -22.00 -17.64 8.72
C PHE A 238 -23.11 -18.59 9.15
N GLY A 239 -24.01 -18.97 8.25
CA GLY A 239 -25.12 -19.87 8.54
C GLY A 239 -26.30 -19.71 7.57
N PRO A 240 -27.34 -20.55 7.68
CA PRO A 240 -28.49 -20.57 6.78
C PRO A 240 -29.29 -19.25 6.78
N PRO A 241 -30.09 -18.99 5.74
CA PRO A 241 -31.02 -17.86 5.74
C PRO A 241 -31.98 -17.94 6.94
N ASN A 242 -32.43 -16.78 7.42
CA ASN A 242 -33.41 -16.66 8.52
C ASN A 242 -33.01 -17.24 9.88
N VAL A 243 -31.76 -17.67 10.06
CA VAL A 243 -31.22 -18.14 11.35
C VAL A 243 -31.07 -17.01 12.37
N GLY A 244 -31.09 -15.75 11.94
CA GLY A 244 -30.99 -14.57 12.83
C GLY A 244 -29.63 -13.88 12.84
N LYS A 245 -28.77 -14.09 11.82
CA LYS A 245 -27.46 -13.44 11.68
C LYS A 245 -27.55 -11.91 11.75
N SER A 246 -28.40 -11.29 10.94
CA SER A 246 -28.52 -9.83 10.90
C SER A 246 -29.08 -9.25 12.21
N SER A 247 -29.96 -9.98 12.90
CA SER A 247 -30.42 -9.60 14.25
C SER A 247 -29.29 -9.70 15.28
N LEU A 248 -28.48 -10.76 15.22
CA LEU A 248 -27.30 -10.92 16.06
C LEU A 248 -26.23 -9.86 15.76
N PHE A 249 -26.01 -9.53 14.49
CA PHE A 249 -25.13 -8.46 14.04
C PHE A 249 -25.52 -7.13 14.69
N ASN A 250 -26.80 -6.73 14.54
CA ASN A 250 -27.31 -5.49 15.12
C ASN A 250 -27.19 -5.49 16.66
N ALA A 251 -27.46 -6.63 17.30
CA ALA A 251 -27.32 -6.77 18.75
C ALA A 251 -25.85 -6.64 19.23
N ILE A 252 -24.89 -7.12 18.43
CA ILE A 252 -23.46 -6.95 18.73
C ILE A 252 -23.02 -5.50 18.53
N VAL A 253 -23.46 -4.86 17.44
CA VAL A 253 -23.11 -3.50 17.04
C VAL A 253 -23.77 -2.42 17.92
N GLY A 254 -24.96 -2.72 18.48
CA GLY A 254 -25.63 -1.85 19.46
C GLY A 254 -26.57 -0.79 18.88
N HIS A 255 -26.86 -0.81 17.58
CA HIS A 255 -27.87 0.03 16.94
C HIS A 255 -28.54 -0.69 15.75
N GLU A 256 -29.80 -0.34 15.47
CA GLU A 256 -30.51 -0.86 14.29
C GLU A 256 -30.04 -0.14 13.02
N ARG A 257 -29.92 -0.92 11.95
CA ARG A 257 -29.67 -0.43 10.60
C ARG A 257 -30.76 0.58 10.23
N THR A 258 -30.42 1.86 10.15
CA THR A 258 -31.25 2.77 9.37
C THR A 258 -30.85 2.53 7.93
N VAL A 259 -31.66 1.75 7.20
CA VAL A 259 -31.57 1.74 5.74
C VAL A 259 -32.12 3.09 5.28
N THR A 260 -31.31 4.14 5.39
CA THR A 260 -31.55 5.35 4.61
C THR A 260 -31.29 4.97 3.16
N ALA A 261 -32.38 4.78 2.42
CA ALA A 261 -32.35 4.95 0.98
C ALA A 261 -31.89 6.38 0.71
N ASP A 262 -30.68 6.52 0.18
CA ASP A 262 -30.32 7.45 -0.89
C ASP A 262 -28.79 7.44 -1.04
N GLU A 263 -28.30 6.64 -1.97
CA GLU A 263 -27.34 7.07 -2.99
C GLU A 263 -27.08 5.88 -3.94
N ILE A 264 -27.62 6.01 -5.15
CA ILE A 264 -27.38 5.11 -6.28
C ILE A 264 -25.89 5.19 -6.61
N GLY A 265 -25.11 4.18 -6.20
CA GLY A 265 -23.69 4.11 -6.56
C GLY A 265 -22.83 3.05 -5.86
N THR A 266 -23.15 2.61 -4.64
CA THR A 266 -22.29 1.69 -3.88
C THR A 266 -23.05 0.46 -3.40
N THR A 267 -23.34 -0.45 -4.34
CA THR A 267 -23.70 -1.82 -3.99
C THR A 267 -22.63 -2.74 -4.56
N ARG A 268 -21.65 -3.18 -3.75
CA ARG A 268 -20.94 -4.45 -4.03
C ARG A 268 -19.98 -5.01 -2.99
N ASP A 269 -19.70 -4.34 -1.89
CA ASP A 269 -18.75 -4.85 -0.88
C ASP A 269 -19.46 -5.27 0.41
N ALA A 270 -19.00 -6.37 1.01
CA ALA A 270 -19.49 -6.83 2.30
C ALA A 270 -19.32 -5.71 3.34
N ILE A 271 -20.41 -5.29 3.97
CA ILE A 271 -20.40 -4.18 4.93
C ILE A 271 -19.66 -4.65 6.18
N VAL A 272 -18.49 -4.07 6.43
CA VAL A 272 -17.64 -4.33 7.60
C VAL A 272 -17.92 -3.27 8.67
N GLU A 273 -18.43 -3.68 9.84
CA GLU A 273 -18.61 -2.77 10.98
C GLU A 273 -17.52 -2.99 12.04
N ARG A 274 -16.87 -1.93 12.51
CA ARG A 274 -15.83 -2.02 13.54
C ARG A 274 -16.47 -2.11 14.93
N VAL A 275 -16.26 -3.23 15.62
CA VAL A 275 -16.83 -3.51 16.94
C VAL A 275 -15.73 -3.67 17.98
N GLN A 276 -15.89 -3.00 19.13
CA GLN A 276 -15.08 -3.23 20.31
C GLN A 276 -15.64 -4.40 21.12
N PHE A 277 -14.92 -5.52 21.16
CA PHE A 277 -15.31 -6.74 21.88
C PHE A 277 -14.77 -6.79 23.31
N ALA A 278 -13.65 -6.09 23.58
CA ALA A 278 -13.09 -5.86 24.91
C ALA A 278 -12.28 -4.55 24.91
N LYS A 279 -11.83 -4.09 26.09
CA LYS A 279 -11.03 -2.86 26.23
C LYS A 279 -9.80 -2.83 25.29
N ASP A 280 -9.22 -3.99 25.05
CA ASP A 280 -8.00 -4.24 24.27
C ASP A 280 -8.26 -4.92 22.92
N ILE A 281 -9.52 -5.24 22.57
CA ILE A 281 -9.83 -6.02 21.35
C ILE A 281 -10.91 -5.33 20.52
N THR A 282 -10.52 -4.89 19.33
CA THR A 282 -11.41 -4.37 18.28
C THR A 282 -11.27 -5.26 17.05
N ALA A 283 -12.39 -5.60 16.42
CA ALA A 283 -12.43 -6.42 15.22
C ALA A 283 -13.54 -5.94 14.26
N GLY A 284 -13.38 -6.21 12.96
CA GLY A 284 -14.40 -5.98 11.95
C GLY A 284 -15.41 -7.13 11.96
N LEU A 285 -16.69 -6.82 12.16
CA LEU A 285 -17.80 -7.76 12.11
C LEU A 285 -18.44 -7.70 10.71
N ILE A 286 -18.65 -8.88 10.11
CA ILE A 286 -19.13 -9.02 8.73
C ILE A 286 -20.37 -9.92 8.75
N ASP A 287 -21.49 -9.42 8.21
CA ASP A 287 -22.70 -10.22 7.97
C ASP A 287 -22.71 -10.74 6.53
N VAL A 288 -22.54 -12.05 6.37
CA VAL A 288 -22.57 -12.69 5.06
C VAL A 288 -24.02 -13.05 4.74
N ALA A 289 -24.57 -12.39 3.72
CA ALA A 289 -25.93 -12.64 3.27
C ALA A 289 -26.09 -14.09 2.77
N GLY A 290 -26.88 -14.88 3.52
CA GLY A 290 -27.55 -16.11 3.10
C GLY A 290 -26.71 -17.18 2.38
N TYR A 291 -25.97 -18.01 3.12
CA TYR A 291 -25.54 -19.30 2.59
C TYR A 291 -26.75 -20.22 2.43
N ALA A 292 -27.12 -20.55 1.20
CA ALA A 292 -28.12 -21.58 0.92
C ALA A 292 -27.43 -22.94 0.88
N ALA A 293 -27.66 -23.78 1.90
CA ALA A 293 -27.14 -25.16 1.94
C ALA A 293 -27.69 -26.06 0.81
N LYS A 294 -28.72 -25.61 0.10
CA LYS A 294 -29.21 -26.21 -1.15
C LYS A 294 -29.26 -25.12 -2.22
N VAL A 295 -28.41 -25.25 -3.23
CA VAL A 295 -28.63 -24.58 -4.52
C VAL A 295 -29.98 -25.08 -5.03
N VAL A 296 -30.96 -24.20 -5.13
CA VAL A 296 -32.15 -24.48 -5.95
C VAL A 296 -31.67 -24.33 -7.38
N ASP A 297 -31.71 -25.42 -8.16
CA ASP A 297 -31.32 -25.40 -9.57
C ASP A 297 -32.04 -24.26 -10.31
N GLY A 298 -31.27 -23.30 -10.84
CA GLY A 298 -31.77 -22.32 -11.82
C GLY A 298 -31.53 -20.83 -11.55
N ASP A 299 -30.95 -20.40 -10.41
CA ASP A 299 -30.70 -18.97 -10.16
C ASP A 299 -29.19 -18.61 -10.14
N PRO A 300 -28.66 -17.99 -11.21
CA PRO A 300 -27.26 -17.52 -11.28
C PRO A 300 -26.89 -16.54 -10.16
N LEU A 301 -27.84 -15.79 -9.62
CA LEU A 301 -27.60 -14.79 -8.57
C LEU A 301 -27.30 -15.46 -7.22
N ALA A 302 -27.99 -16.58 -6.94
CA ALA A 302 -27.81 -17.37 -5.72
C ALA A 302 -26.44 -18.07 -5.68
N ALA A 303 -25.93 -18.52 -6.83
CA ALA A 303 -24.61 -19.14 -6.94
C ALA A 303 -23.48 -18.13 -6.64
N VAL A 304 -23.58 -16.90 -7.18
CA VAL A 304 -22.59 -15.83 -6.93
C VAL A 304 -22.62 -15.38 -5.46
N ALA A 305 -23.80 -15.29 -4.85
CA ALA A 305 -23.93 -14.97 -3.43
C ALA A 305 -23.30 -16.06 -2.53
N SER A 306 -23.51 -17.33 -2.86
CA SER A 306 -22.93 -18.46 -2.15
C SER A 306 -21.40 -18.51 -2.25
N GLN A 307 -20.84 -18.24 -3.44
CA GLN A 307 -19.39 -18.22 -3.63
C GLN A 307 -18.72 -17.09 -2.82
N ARG A 308 -19.29 -15.88 -2.87
CA ARG A 308 -18.80 -14.74 -2.06
C ARG A 308 -18.87 -15.02 -0.56
N ALA A 309 -19.92 -15.71 -0.12
CA ALA A 309 -20.06 -16.12 1.26
C ALA A 309 -18.93 -17.05 1.70
N LEU A 310 -18.52 -17.97 0.83
CA LEU A 310 -17.41 -18.89 1.09
C LEU A 310 -16.05 -18.18 1.07
N ASP A 311 -15.87 -17.20 0.18
CA ASP A 311 -14.65 -16.40 0.10
C ASP A 311 -14.46 -15.57 1.39
N GLU A 312 -15.51 -14.90 1.88
CA GLU A 312 -15.48 -14.17 3.16
C GLU A 312 -15.16 -15.08 4.36
N VAL A 313 -15.70 -16.30 4.37
CA VAL A 313 -15.42 -17.29 5.42
C VAL A 313 -13.96 -17.77 5.37
N ARG A 314 -13.38 -17.93 4.18
CA ARG A 314 -11.97 -18.34 4.01
C ARG A 314 -11.01 -17.28 4.54
N ASP A 315 -11.37 -16.01 4.34
CA ASP A 315 -10.56 -14.86 4.74
C ASP A 315 -10.80 -14.43 6.20
N ALA A 316 -11.72 -15.09 6.91
CA ALA A 316 -12.02 -14.77 8.31
C ALA A 316 -10.94 -15.24 9.30
N ASP A 317 -10.68 -14.43 10.33
CA ASP A 317 -9.88 -14.84 11.49
C ASP A 317 -10.71 -15.69 12.45
N LEU A 318 -12.00 -15.36 12.59
CA LEU A 318 -12.97 -16.09 13.39
C LEU A 318 -14.30 -16.18 12.64
N VAL A 319 -14.82 -17.39 12.50
CA VAL A 319 -16.12 -17.67 11.91
C VAL A 319 -17.13 -17.97 13.03
N LEU A 320 -18.19 -17.18 13.09
CA LEU A 320 -19.34 -17.39 13.95
C LEU A 320 -20.39 -18.21 13.20
N MET A 321 -20.36 -19.53 13.40
CA MET A 321 -21.35 -20.44 12.82
C MET A 321 -22.67 -20.32 13.57
N CYS A 322 -23.65 -19.68 12.94
CA CYS A 322 -24.96 -19.40 13.49
C CYS A 322 -25.95 -20.48 13.08
N ASP A 323 -26.54 -21.16 14.06
CA ASP A 323 -27.56 -22.20 13.92
C ASP A 323 -28.75 -21.93 14.86
N VAL A 324 -29.92 -22.52 14.60
CA VAL A 324 -31.06 -22.50 15.54
C VAL A 324 -31.17 -23.87 16.20
N ALA A 325 -31.53 -23.90 17.48
CA ALA A 325 -31.74 -25.15 18.20
C ALA A 325 -32.78 -26.05 17.51
N HIS A 326 -32.57 -27.37 17.58
CA HIS A 326 -33.42 -28.40 16.96
C HIS A 326 -33.52 -28.35 15.42
N GLN A 327 -32.68 -27.55 14.75
CA GLN A 327 -32.48 -27.60 13.30
C GLN A 327 -31.19 -28.36 12.96
N PRO A 328 -31.04 -28.87 11.72
CA PRO A 328 -29.77 -29.42 11.26
C PRO A 328 -28.66 -28.37 11.42
N MET A 329 -27.58 -28.77 12.07
CA MET A 329 -26.42 -27.89 12.26
C MET A 329 -25.75 -27.62 10.93
N THR A 330 -25.31 -26.38 10.73
CA THR A 330 -24.51 -26.02 9.56
C THR A 330 -23.22 -26.85 9.56
N GLU A 331 -22.84 -27.34 8.38
CA GLU A 331 -21.57 -28.02 8.18
C GLU A 331 -20.43 -27.01 8.02
N LEU A 332 -19.25 -27.39 8.48
CA LEU A 332 -18.06 -26.56 8.32
C LEU A 332 -17.69 -26.51 6.83
N PRO A 333 -17.52 -25.33 6.21
CA PRO A 333 -17.08 -25.24 4.83
C PRO A 333 -15.70 -25.90 4.62
N GLN A 334 -15.51 -26.54 3.46
CA GLN A 334 -14.23 -27.16 3.12
C GLN A 334 -13.09 -26.13 3.10
N GLY A 335 -11.98 -26.44 3.76
CA GLY A 335 -10.79 -25.57 3.85
C GLY A 335 -10.77 -24.61 5.04
N VAL A 336 -11.81 -24.61 5.89
CA VAL A 336 -11.82 -23.84 7.15
C VAL A 336 -11.29 -24.71 8.29
N GLU A 337 -10.36 -24.18 9.08
CA GLU A 337 -9.86 -24.88 10.28
C GLU A 337 -10.88 -24.76 11.43
N GLY A 338 -11.23 -25.88 12.07
CA GLY A 338 -12.18 -25.88 13.20
C GLY A 338 -11.74 -25.04 14.41
N SER A 339 -10.44 -24.77 14.56
CA SER A 339 -9.88 -23.88 15.59
C SER A 339 -10.36 -22.42 15.45
N ARG A 340 -10.69 -21.99 14.22
CA ARG A 340 -11.20 -20.65 13.88
C ARG A 340 -12.71 -20.55 13.92
N VAL A 341 -13.40 -21.58 14.40
CA VAL A 341 -14.86 -21.62 14.41
C VAL A 341 -15.39 -21.54 15.84
N LEU A 342 -16.40 -20.69 16.00
CA LEU A 342 -17.20 -20.56 17.20
C LEU A 342 -18.67 -20.80 16.84
N ARG A 343 -19.27 -21.86 17.39
CA ARG A 343 -20.69 -22.17 17.18
C ARG A 343 -21.56 -21.28 18.06
N VAL A 344 -22.60 -20.73 17.45
CA VAL A 344 -23.56 -19.83 18.08
C VAL A 344 -24.97 -20.36 17.80
N ILE A 345 -25.70 -20.71 18.85
CA ILE A 345 -27.12 -21.04 18.76
C ILE A 345 -27.91 -19.74 18.94
N THR A 346 -28.50 -19.25 17.86
CA THR A 346 -29.36 -18.07 17.87
C THR A 346 -30.79 -18.44 18.26
N LYS A 347 -31.60 -17.43 18.62
CA LYS A 347 -33.01 -17.57 19.00
C LYS A 347 -33.22 -18.56 20.17
N CYS A 348 -32.29 -18.58 21.13
CA CYS A 348 -32.36 -19.50 22.26
C CYS A 348 -33.55 -19.25 23.20
N ASP A 349 -34.26 -18.14 23.03
CA ASP A 349 -35.55 -17.86 23.68
C ASP A 349 -36.68 -18.80 23.21
N LEU A 350 -36.56 -19.39 22.02
CA LEU A 350 -37.59 -20.24 21.42
C LEU A 350 -37.38 -21.74 21.68
N ALA A 351 -36.30 -22.14 22.34
CA ALA A 351 -35.92 -23.55 22.47
C ALA A 351 -35.20 -23.84 23.79
N THR A 352 -35.35 -25.07 24.28
CA THR A 352 -34.62 -25.56 25.45
C THR A 352 -33.14 -25.74 25.10
N PRO A 353 -32.18 -25.25 25.92
CA PRO A 353 -30.76 -25.43 25.65
C PRO A 353 -30.39 -26.91 25.50
N CYS A 354 -29.86 -27.30 24.34
CA CYS A 354 -29.26 -28.62 24.16
C CYS A 354 -27.80 -28.60 24.65
N ILE A 355 -27.26 -29.73 25.11
CA ILE A 355 -25.85 -29.83 25.47
C ILE A 355 -25.04 -29.93 24.18
N VAL A 356 -24.69 -28.76 23.64
CA VAL A 356 -23.76 -28.60 22.51
C VAL A 356 -22.67 -27.63 22.93
N ASP A 357 -21.43 -27.84 22.48
CA ASP A 357 -20.33 -26.90 22.68
C ASP A 357 -20.53 -25.66 21.79
N ALA A 358 -21.47 -24.80 22.21
CA ALA A 358 -21.90 -23.61 21.49
C ALA A 358 -22.35 -22.51 22.47
N ILE A 359 -22.34 -21.27 22.00
CA ILE A 359 -22.84 -20.11 22.76
C ILE A 359 -24.29 -19.87 22.39
N PHE A 360 -25.18 -19.85 23.39
CA PHE A 360 -26.59 -19.56 23.21
C PHE A 360 -26.83 -18.05 23.25
N THR A 361 -27.53 -17.52 22.25
CA THR A 361 -27.85 -16.10 22.13
C THR A 361 -29.29 -15.87 21.72
N SER A 362 -29.89 -14.81 22.25
CA SER A 362 -31.12 -14.22 21.73
C SER A 362 -30.90 -12.73 21.51
N ALA A 363 -30.94 -12.31 20.25
CA ALA A 363 -30.90 -10.89 19.91
C ALA A 363 -32.15 -10.16 20.45
N LEU A 364 -33.31 -10.82 20.46
CA LEU A 364 -34.57 -10.24 20.93
C LEU A 364 -34.57 -10.04 22.45
N ALA A 365 -34.17 -11.07 23.20
CA ALA A 365 -34.11 -11.00 24.66
C ALA A 365 -32.79 -10.37 25.18
N SER A 366 -31.88 -9.98 24.27
CA SER A 366 -30.52 -9.53 24.58
C SER A 366 -29.74 -10.49 25.49
N THR A 367 -30.03 -11.79 25.42
CA THR A 367 -29.38 -12.82 26.24
C THR A 367 -28.16 -13.40 25.53
N GLY A 368 -27.08 -13.64 26.29
CA GLY A 368 -25.87 -14.30 25.79
C GLY A 368 -24.96 -13.44 24.89
N ILE A 369 -25.35 -12.21 24.55
CA ILE A 369 -24.57 -11.31 23.69
C ILE A 369 -23.23 -10.92 24.33
N ASP A 370 -23.22 -10.57 25.62
CA ASP A 370 -21.98 -10.23 26.33
C ASP A 370 -21.05 -11.44 26.49
N ALA A 371 -21.62 -12.62 26.73
CA ALA A 371 -20.88 -13.87 26.78
C ALA A 371 -20.25 -14.19 25.41
N LEU A 372 -20.98 -13.95 24.31
CA LEU A 372 -20.46 -14.06 22.95
C LEU A 372 -19.32 -13.08 22.71
N LYS A 373 -19.49 -11.79 23.06
CA LYS A 373 -18.43 -10.77 22.92
C LYS A 373 -17.16 -11.15 23.68
N ALA A 374 -17.30 -11.61 24.93
CA ALA A 374 -16.17 -12.06 25.75
C ALA A 374 -15.46 -13.29 25.13
N GLN A 375 -16.22 -14.21 24.53
CA GLN A 375 -15.67 -15.39 23.87
C GLN A 375 -14.94 -15.05 22.57
N ILE A 376 -15.49 -14.13 21.77
CA ILE A 376 -14.83 -13.57 20.59
C ILE A 376 -13.50 -12.94 21.01
N ALA A 377 -13.50 -12.05 22.00
CA ALA A 377 -12.29 -11.43 22.52
C ALA A 377 -11.25 -12.47 22.98
N ARG A 378 -11.69 -13.51 23.71
CA ARG A 378 -10.82 -14.60 24.17
C ARG A 378 -10.20 -15.39 23.02
N ARG A 379 -10.96 -15.67 21.95
CA ARG A 379 -10.47 -16.39 20.76
C ARG A 379 -9.51 -15.52 19.96
N LEU A 380 -9.85 -14.27 19.70
CA LEU A 380 -9.00 -13.32 18.99
C LEU A 380 -7.66 -13.12 19.70
N ARG A 381 -7.63 -13.05 21.05
CA ARG A 381 -6.37 -13.00 21.83
C ARG A 381 -5.44 -14.20 21.64
N ARG A 382 -5.99 -15.36 21.25
CA ARG A 382 -5.23 -16.61 21.06
C ARG A 382 -4.84 -16.86 19.62
N LEU A 383 -5.45 -16.15 18.67
CA LEU A 383 -5.07 -16.27 17.28
C LEU A 383 -3.70 -15.62 17.10
N PRO A 384 -2.76 -16.27 16.40
CA PRO A 384 -1.60 -15.56 15.90
C PRO A 384 -2.13 -14.47 14.98
N SER A 385 -1.82 -13.20 15.27
CA SER A 385 -2.26 -12.05 14.49
C SER A 385 -2.01 -12.32 13.01
N ARG A 386 -3.07 -12.48 12.22
CA ARG A 386 -3.00 -12.60 10.77
C ARG A 386 -2.99 -11.19 10.21
N GLY A 387 -1.79 -10.60 10.16
CA GLY A 387 -1.55 -9.45 9.30
C GLY A 387 -1.43 -9.97 7.88
N ALA A 388 -2.33 -9.53 7.00
CA ALA A 388 -2.20 -9.67 5.56
C ALA A 388 -0.76 -9.32 5.18
N ALA A 389 -0.11 -10.24 4.48
CA ALA A 389 1.23 -10.03 3.99
C ALA A 389 1.25 -8.75 3.15
N LEU A 390 2.04 -7.74 3.54
CA LEU A 390 2.90 -6.90 2.71
C LEU A 390 2.37 -6.41 1.33
N SER A 391 1.06 -6.42 1.07
CA SER A 391 0.53 -6.30 -0.29
C SER A 391 0.69 -4.87 -0.84
N ALA A 392 1.04 -3.91 0.02
CA ALA A 392 1.35 -2.54 -0.33
C ALA A 392 2.85 -2.18 -0.30
N VAL A 393 3.75 -3.06 0.18
CA VAL A 393 5.19 -2.97 -0.12
C VAL A 393 5.43 -3.64 -1.46
N LEU A 394 4.96 -2.94 -2.50
CA LEU A 394 5.34 -3.03 -3.92
C LEU A 394 5.93 -4.41 -4.30
N PRO A 395 5.14 -5.36 -4.85
CA PRO A 395 5.55 -6.74 -5.21
C PRO A 395 6.96 -6.91 -5.82
N ARG A 396 7.48 -5.86 -6.48
CA ARG A 396 8.85 -5.73 -6.97
C ARG A 396 9.93 -5.81 -5.88
N GLN A 397 9.80 -5.06 -4.79
CA GLN A 397 10.83 -5.02 -3.74
C GLN A 397 10.87 -6.34 -2.97
N ALA A 398 9.70 -6.92 -2.69
CA ALA A 398 9.60 -8.26 -2.13
C ALA A 398 10.22 -9.33 -3.05
N ALA A 399 9.95 -9.25 -4.37
CA ALA A 399 10.57 -10.13 -5.36
C ALA A 399 12.09 -9.96 -5.41
N ALA A 400 12.60 -8.73 -5.44
CA ALA A 400 14.04 -8.43 -5.43
C ALA A 400 14.73 -8.94 -4.15
N ILE A 401 14.11 -8.78 -2.98
CA ILE A 401 14.63 -9.33 -1.71
C ILE A 401 14.63 -10.86 -1.73
N ALA A 402 13.55 -11.48 -2.22
CA ALA A 402 13.43 -12.93 -2.30
C ALA A 402 14.46 -13.54 -3.27
N GLU A 403 14.66 -12.89 -4.42
CA GLU A 403 15.64 -13.27 -5.43
C GLU A 403 17.07 -13.13 -4.89
N ALA A 404 17.43 -11.96 -4.34
CA ALA A 404 18.74 -11.73 -3.74
C ALA A 404 19.03 -12.73 -2.60
N ARG A 405 18.02 -13.05 -1.78
CA ARG A 405 18.13 -14.05 -0.72
C ARG A 405 18.37 -15.45 -1.29
N ALA A 406 17.64 -15.85 -2.32
CA ALA A 406 17.81 -17.14 -2.97
C ALA A 406 19.23 -17.29 -3.53
N LEU A 407 19.73 -16.26 -4.22
CA LEU A 407 21.09 -16.23 -4.79
C LEU A 407 22.17 -16.28 -3.70
N LEU A 408 21.99 -15.59 -2.57
CA LEU A 408 22.93 -15.67 -1.43
C LEU A 408 22.92 -17.04 -0.75
N ILE A 409 21.76 -17.70 -0.67
CA ILE A 409 21.66 -19.07 -0.16
C ILE A 409 22.37 -20.04 -1.10
N GLU A 410 22.15 -19.90 -2.41
CA GLU A 410 22.81 -20.72 -3.42
C GLU A 410 24.33 -20.53 -3.37
N ALA A 411 24.81 -19.29 -3.31
CA ALA A 411 26.23 -18.98 -3.16
C ALA A 411 26.82 -19.62 -1.89
N ALA A 412 26.09 -19.57 -0.77
CA ALA A 412 26.52 -20.20 0.47
C ALA A 412 26.61 -21.74 0.34
N VAL A 413 25.61 -22.37 -0.26
CA VAL A 413 25.58 -23.83 -0.47
C VAL A 413 26.70 -24.28 -1.41
N THR A 414 26.92 -23.56 -2.51
CA THR A 414 28.04 -23.81 -3.43
C THR A 414 29.38 -23.70 -2.71
N THR A 415 29.56 -22.66 -1.90
CA THR A 415 30.78 -22.45 -1.09
C THR A 415 30.98 -23.58 -0.06
N GLU A 416 29.92 -24.07 0.59
CA GLU A 416 30.02 -25.16 1.58
C GLU A 416 30.26 -26.53 0.97
N SER A 417 29.86 -26.72 -0.29
CA SER A 417 30.09 -27.96 -1.01
C SER A 417 31.56 -28.15 -1.41
N GLU A 418 32.39 -27.10 -1.25
CA GLU A 418 33.82 -27.17 -1.50
C GLU A 418 34.52 -28.11 -0.50
N PRO A 419 35.46 -28.96 -0.97
CA PRO A 419 36.25 -29.77 -0.06
C PRO A 419 37.01 -28.87 0.91
N ARG A 420 37.15 -29.30 2.18
CA ARG A 420 38.01 -28.64 3.21
C ARG A 420 39.52 -28.68 2.89
N ARG A 421 39.88 -28.74 1.61
CA ARG A 421 41.26 -28.79 1.12
C ARG A 421 41.63 -27.43 0.53
N THR A 422 42.93 -27.20 0.41
CA THR A 422 43.58 -25.94 -0.01
C THR A 422 43.20 -25.38 -1.39
N HIS A 423 42.32 -26.04 -2.15
CA HIS A 423 41.98 -25.63 -3.51
C HIS A 423 40.47 -25.46 -3.64
N TRP A 424 40.05 -24.21 -3.80
CA TRP A 424 38.67 -23.83 -4.09
C TRP A 424 38.38 -24.13 -5.56
N THR A 425 37.46 -25.05 -5.83
CA THR A 425 37.22 -25.56 -7.20
C THR A 425 36.23 -24.73 -8.02
N ARG A 426 35.34 -23.96 -7.39
CA ARG A 426 34.32 -23.13 -8.07
C ARG A 426 34.20 -21.69 -7.54
N PRO A 427 35.30 -20.93 -7.41
CA PRO A 427 35.24 -19.54 -6.98
C PRO A 427 34.48 -18.64 -7.98
N GLU A 428 34.57 -18.90 -9.29
CA GLU A 428 33.89 -18.11 -10.33
C GLU A 428 32.36 -18.26 -10.27
N GLU A 429 31.86 -19.46 -9.95
CA GLU A 429 30.42 -19.72 -9.78
C GLU A 429 29.89 -18.91 -8.58
N THR A 430 30.62 -18.94 -7.46
CA THR A 430 30.30 -18.16 -6.26
C THR A 430 30.31 -16.65 -6.55
N ALA A 431 31.33 -16.17 -7.26
CA ALA A 431 31.44 -14.77 -7.66
C ALA A 431 30.30 -14.34 -8.61
N SER A 432 29.88 -15.21 -9.53
CA SER A 432 28.74 -14.95 -10.43
C SER A 432 27.43 -14.81 -9.65
N LEU A 433 27.15 -15.72 -8.70
CA LEU A 433 25.97 -15.66 -7.84
C LEU A 433 25.97 -14.39 -6.96
N LEU A 434 27.12 -13.99 -6.44
CA LEU A 434 27.27 -12.74 -5.67
C LEU A 434 26.98 -11.50 -6.52
N ARG A 435 27.49 -11.43 -7.76
CA ARG A 435 27.17 -10.34 -8.69
C ARG A 435 25.66 -10.27 -8.95
N ALA A 436 25.02 -11.41 -9.20
CA ALA A 436 23.59 -11.49 -9.41
C ALA A 436 22.78 -11.03 -8.19
N ALA A 437 23.21 -11.41 -6.97
CA ALA A 437 22.55 -10.98 -5.73
C ALA A 437 22.63 -9.46 -5.51
N ILE A 438 23.79 -8.85 -5.77
CA ILE A 438 23.98 -7.39 -5.67
C ILE A 438 23.08 -6.68 -6.69
N GLU A 439 23.04 -7.19 -7.92
CA GLU A 439 22.22 -6.63 -9.00
C GLU A 439 20.71 -6.74 -8.68
N ALA A 440 20.27 -7.85 -8.08
CA ALA A 440 18.89 -8.03 -7.62
C ALA A 440 18.49 -7.01 -6.54
N LEU A 441 19.43 -6.54 -5.71
CA LEU A 441 19.19 -5.49 -4.69
C LEU A 441 19.22 -4.07 -5.26
N ARG A 442 19.75 -3.86 -6.48
CA ARG A 442 19.90 -2.54 -7.12
C ARG A 442 18.60 -1.71 -7.17
N PRO A 443 17.41 -2.29 -7.47
CA PRO A 443 16.16 -1.56 -7.49
C PRO A 443 15.66 -1.06 -6.12
N ILE A 444 16.28 -1.51 -5.02
CA ILE A 444 15.91 -1.10 -3.66
C ILE A 444 16.94 -0.12 -3.11
N SER A 445 18.22 -0.34 -3.44
CA SER A 445 19.36 0.49 -3.04
C SER A 445 19.43 1.85 -3.75
N GLY A 446 18.67 2.03 -4.84
CA GLY A 446 18.55 3.31 -5.55
C GLY A 446 19.45 3.47 -6.77
N GLY A 447 20.08 2.39 -7.24
CA GLY A 447 20.93 2.37 -8.45
C GLY A 447 20.15 2.33 -9.75
N PHE A 448 19.18 3.23 -9.95
CA PHE A 448 18.39 3.31 -11.18
C PHE A 448 19.00 4.29 -12.19
N ASP A 449 18.86 3.96 -13.47
CA ASP A 449 18.98 4.95 -14.55
C ASP A 449 17.71 5.81 -14.58
N ALA A 450 17.82 7.09 -14.95
CA ALA A 450 16.73 8.06 -14.79
C ALA A 450 15.43 7.61 -15.50
N ASP A 451 15.54 6.97 -16.66
CA ASP A 451 14.39 6.52 -17.45
C ASP A 451 13.62 5.33 -16.83
N ASP A 452 14.28 4.48 -16.04
CA ASP A 452 13.63 3.32 -15.37
C ASP A 452 12.76 3.75 -14.17
N VAL A 453 13.18 4.80 -13.47
CA VAL A 453 12.38 5.41 -12.39
C VAL A 453 11.11 6.04 -12.97
N LEU A 454 11.24 6.70 -14.12
CA LEU A 454 10.20 7.52 -14.74
C LEU A 454 9.00 6.73 -15.23
N GLY A 455 9.24 5.69 -16.02
CA GLY A 455 8.14 4.92 -16.61
C GLY A 455 7.37 4.06 -15.62
N ARG A 456 7.99 3.70 -14.48
CA ARG A 456 7.45 2.63 -13.61
C ARG A 456 6.98 3.10 -12.24
N VAL A 457 7.65 4.10 -11.64
CA VAL A 457 7.30 4.62 -10.30
C VAL A 457 6.25 5.71 -10.41
N PHE A 458 6.52 6.74 -11.23
CA PHE A 458 5.66 7.92 -11.33
C PHE A 458 4.40 7.69 -12.18
N ALA A 459 4.40 6.70 -13.06
CA ALA A 459 3.20 6.31 -13.84
C ALA A 459 2.04 5.79 -12.97
N ARG A 460 2.31 5.38 -11.72
CA ARG A 460 1.29 4.89 -10.76
C ARG A 460 0.65 6.01 -9.95
N PHE A 461 1.18 7.24 -10.03
CA PHE A 461 0.60 8.38 -9.33
C PHE A 461 -0.62 8.91 -10.09
N CYS A 462 -1.54 9.53 -9.37
CA CYS A 462 -2.61 10.28 -10.00
C CYS A 462 -2.08 11.55 -10.71
N ILE A 463 -2.76 12.00 -11.75
CA ILE A 463 -2.53 13.32 -12.36
C ILE A 463 -2.76 14.40 -11.30
N GLY A 464 -1.81 15.34 -11.16
CA GLY A 464 -1.85 16.37 -10.11
C GLY A 464 -0.99 16.08 -8.88
N LYS A 465 -0.29 14.94 -8.89
CA LYS A 465 0.83 14.65 -8.01
C LYS A 465 2.06 14.33 -8.82
#